data_AF-A0A817VID9-F1
#
_entry.id   AF-A0A817VID9-F1
#
_cell.length_a   1.000
_cell.length_b   1.000
_cell.length_c   1.000
_cell.angle_alpha   90.00
_cell.angle_beta   90.00
_cell.angle_gamma   90.00
#
_symmetry.space_group_name_H-M   'P 1'
#
loop_
_entity.id
_entity.type
_entity.pdbx_description
1 polymer ?
#
loop_
_entity_poly.entity_id
_entity_poly.type
_entity_poly.pdbx_seq_one_letter_code
_entity_poly.pdbx_strand_id
1 'polypeptide(L)'
;VIKLIRQASQLILEGFSLPVNARDNLAPDGQLFVEMCEKDKEFCSLVTKRTRDKNFNCLDLWIEDFVHEHRQWQLGGFVDNGRRISCPFNRSLLHDLRKKHGIQHKQSDY
;
A
#
# COMPACT_ATOMS: atom_id res chain seq x y z
N VAL A 1 -32.68 -11.42 -14.40
CA VAL A 1 -31.89 -10.24 -13.97
C VAL A 1 -32.36 -9.68 -12.62
N ILE A 2 -33.62 -9.25 -12.45
CA ILE A 2 -34.12 -8.66 -11.18
C ILE A 2 -33.88 -9.54 -9.94
N LYS A 3 -34.07 -10.85 -10.06
CA LYS A 3 -33.82 -11.82 -8.96
C LYS A 3 -32.35 -11.81 -8.49
N LEU A 4 -31.40 -11.74 -9.43
CA LEU A 4 -29.96 -11.70 -9.13
C LEU A 4 -29.58 -10.38 -8.45
N ILE A 5 -30.16 -9.26 -8.89
CA ILE A 5 -29.93 -7.95 -8.27
C ILE A 5 -30.41 -7.96 -6.82
N ARG A 6 -31.61 -8.49 -6.53
CA ARG A 6 -32.12 -8.59 -5.16
C ARG A 6 -31.24 -9.49 -4.28
N GLN A 7 -30.77 -10.61 -4.81
CA GLN A 7 -29.84 -11.49 -4.08
C GLN A 7 -28.50 -10.81 -3.80
N ALA A 8 -27.94 -10.08 -4.76
CA ALA A 8 -26.71 -9.32 -4.55
C ALA A 8 -26.89 -8.23 -3.49
N SER A 9 -28.01 -7.49 -3.51
CA SER A 9 -28.33 -6.49 -2.47
C SER A 9 -28.47 -7.13 -1.09
N GLN A 10 -29.12 -8.29 -1.00
CA GLN A 10 -29.28 -9.02 0.25
C GLN A 10 -27.93 -9.45 0.82
N LEU A 11 -27.04 -9.99 -0.03
CA LEU A 11 -25.68 -10.39 0.35
C LEU A 11 -24.82 -9.21 0.81
N ILE A 12 -25.01 -8.02 0.23
CA ILE A 12 -24.33 -6.80 0.68
C ILE A 12 -24.84 -6.38 2.07
N LEU A 13 -26.16 -6.42 2.29
CA LEU A 13 -26.78 -6.01 3.56
C LEU A 13 -26.47 -6.97 4.72
N GLU A 14 -26.48 -8.27 4.44
CA GLU A 14 -26.21 -9.32 5.44
C GLU A 14 -24.71 -9.48 5.71
N GLY A 15 -23.86 -8.94 4.83
CA GLY A 15 -22.43 -9.18 4.80
C GLY A 15 -22.15 -10.58 4.27
N PHE A 16 -21.47 -10.67 3.14
CA PHE A 16 -20.99 -11.95 2.64
C PHE A 16 -19.61 -12.23 3.23
N SER A 17 -19.42 -13.41 3.80
CA SER A 17 -18.09 -13.86 4.19
C SER A 17 -17.29 -14.22 2.95
N LEU A 18 -16.08 -13.65 2.84
CA LEU A 18 -15.12 -14.16 1.87
C LEU A 18 -14.67 -15.55 2.36
N PRO A 19 -14.62 -16.57 1.48
CA PRO A 19 -14.26 -17.93 1.87
C PRO A 19 -12.77 -18.09 2.22
N VAL A 20 -12.03 -16.98 2.29
CA VAL A 20 -10.59 -16.91 2.56
C VAL A 20 -10.31 -15.78 3.53
N ASN A 21 -9.30 -15.95 4.38
CA ASN A 21 -8.83 -14.88 5.24
C ASN A 21 -8.27 -13.75 4.37
N ALA A 22 -8.68 -12.51 4.63
CA ALA A 22 -8.27 -11.36 3.83
C ALA A 22 -6.74 -11.20 3.78
N ARG A 23 -6.02 -11.52 4.86
CA ARG A 23 -4.54 -11.46 4.88
C ARG A 23 -3.90 -12.48 3.97
N ASP A 24 -4.39 -13.71 4.04
CA ASP A 24 -3.81 -14.83 3.30
C ASP A 24 -4.09 -14.72 1.80
N ASN A 25 -5.09 -13.92 1.41
CA ASN A 25 -5.46 -13.65 0.03
C ASN A 25 -4.79 -12.40 -0.58
N LEU A 26 -3.83 -11.78 0.12
CA LEU A 26 -3.05 -10.67 -0.43
C LEU A 26 -1.89 -11.19 -1.30
N ALA A 27 -1.61 -10.48 -2.39
CA ALA A 27 -0.35 -10.63 -3.12
C ALA A 27 0.86 -10.32 -2.21
N PRO A 28 2.07 -10.81 -2.52
CA PRO A 28 3.27 -10.58 -1.70
C PRO A 28 3.50 -9.10 -1.34
N ASP A 29 3.28 -8.18 -2.29
CA ASP A 29 3.40 -6.74 -2.08
C ASP A 29 2.41 -6.22 -1.02
N GLY A 30 1.16 -6.70 -1.07
CA GLY A 30 0.13 -6.38 -0.09
C GLY A 30 0.45 -6.97 1.29
N GLN A 31 0.98 -8.19 1.34
CA GLN A 31 1.41 -8.81 2.60
C GLN A 31 2.55 -8.01 3.25
N LEU A 32 3.55 -7.62 2.45
CA LEU A 32 4.66 -6.77 2.90
C LEU A 32 4.14 -5.42 3.42
N PHE A 33 3.24 -4.77 2.68
CA PHE A 33 2.70 -3.47 3.05
C PHE A 33 1.95 -3.51 4.39
N VAL A 34 1.13 -4.55 4.60
CA VAL A 34 0.44 -4.76 5.87
C VAL A 34 1.45 -4.98 7.00
N GLU A 35 2.46 -5.82 6.79
CA GLU A 35 3.50 -6.08 7.81
C GLU A 35 4.32 -4.82 8.13
N MET A 36 4.59 -3.97 7.14
CA MET A 36 5.21 -2.67 7.33
C MET A 36 4.35 -1.78 8.23
N CYS A 37 3.04 -1.67 7.95
CA CYS A 37 2.09 -0.90 8.77
C CYS A 37 2.02 -1.43 10.22
N GLU A 38 2.15 -2.74 10.40
CA GLU A 38 2.14 -3.35 11.73
C GLU A 38 3.37 -3.01 12.55
N LYS A 39 4.54 -3.05 11.93
CA LYS A 39 5.84 -2.81 12.57
C LYS A 39 6.20 -1.34 12.71
N ASP A 40 5.79 -0.50 11.76
CA ASP A 40 6.06 0.93 11.71
C ASP A 40 4.74 1.72 11.77
N LYS A 41 4.37 2.17 12.98
CA LYS A 41 3.14 2.94 13.22
C LYS A 41 3.18 4.34 12.63
N GLU A 42 4.36 4.93 12.49
CA GLU A 42 4.56 6.23 11.85
C GLU A 42 4.23 6.11 10.36
N PHE A 43 4.83 5.12 9.69
CA PHE A 43 4.50 4.77 8.31
C PHE A 43 3.00 4.49 8.15
N CYS A 44 2.44 3.63 8.99
CA CYS A 44 1.03 3.28 8.93
C CYS A 44 0.12 4.53 9.03
N SER A 45 0.45 5.45 9.93
CA SER A 45 -0.23 6.73 10.09
C SER A 45 -0.03 7.67 8.89
N LEU A 46 1.14 7.63 8.24
CA LEU A 46 1.44 8.42 7.04
C LEU A 46 0.56 8.01 5.85
N VAL A 47 0.36 6.70 5.66
CA VAL A 47 -0.32 6.15 4.48
C VAL A 47 -1.84 5.98 4.65
N THR A 48 -2.37 6.03 5.89
CA THR A 48 -3.81 5.78 6.14
C THR A 48 -4.57 6.97 6.71
N LYS A 49 -3.90 7.95 7.34
CA LYS A 49 -4.58 9.06 8.03
C LYS A 49 -4.41 10.37 7.29
N ARG A 50 -5.54 10.96 6.90
CA ARG A 50 -5.59 12.33 6.39
C ARG A 50 -5.57 13.32 7.56
N THR A 51 -4.52 14.12 7.66
CA THR A 51 -4.41 15.21 8.63
C THR A 51 -4.00 16.50 7.91
N ARG A 52 -4.22 17.67 8.52
CA ARG A 52 -3.91 18.97 7.88
C ARG A 52 -2.41 19.21 7.68
N ASP A 53 -1.60 18.57 8.52
CA ASP A 53 -0.15 18.71 8.62
C ASP A 53 0.63 17.67 7.79
N LYS A 54 -0.04 16.63 7.27
CA LYS A 54 0.60 15.58 6.48
C LYS A 54 0.41 15.79 4.99
N ASN A 55 1.48 15.53 4.24
CA ASN A 55 1.46 15.60 2.78
C ASN A 55 0.54 14.52 2.20
N PHE A 56 -0.45 14.94 1.41
CA PHE A 56 -1.39 14.05 0.75
C PHE A 56 -0.70 13.08 -0.22
N ASN A 57 0.47 13.43 -0.75
CA ASN A 57 1.20 12.61 -1.72
C ASN A 57 1.69 11.26 -1.16
N CYS A 58 1.78 11.13 0.17
CA CYS A 58 2.13 9.86 0.81
C CYS A 58 0.90 8.99 1.11
N LEU A 59 -0.29 9.57 1.00
CA LEU A 59 -1.57 8.89 1.16
C LEU A 59 -2.18 8.52 -0.20
N ASP A 60 -1.90 9.30 -1.24
CA ASP A 60 -2.17 8.96 -2.64
C ASP A 60 -1.07 8.02 -3.17
N LEU A 61 -1.22 6.73 -2.86
CA LEU A 61 -0.19 5.71 -3.12
C LEU A 61 -0.73 4.52 -3.92
N TRP A 62 0.12 4.01 -4.78
CA TRP A 62 0.06 2.63 -5.27
C TRP A 62 1.00 1.79 -4.41
N ILE A 63 0.57 0.61 -3.98
CA ILE A 63 1.36 -0.22 -3.08
C ILE A 63 2.67 -0.60 -3.74
N GLU A 64 2.65 -0.87 -5.04
CA GLU A 64 3.79 -1.21 -5.87
C GLU A 64 4.83 -0.08 -5.90
N ASP A 65 4.40 1.18 -5.95
CA ASP A 65 5.32 2.33 -5.91
C ASP A 65 6.09 2.39 -4.59
N PHE A 66 5.43 2.08 -3.47
CA PHE A 66 6.11 1.96 -2.18
C PHE A 66 7.01 0.70 -2.13
N VAL A 67 6.43 -0.45 -2.46
CA VAL A 67 7.09 -1.76 -2.39
C VAL A 67 8.29 -1.82 -3.31
N HIS A 68 8.35 -1.07 -4.40
CA HIS A 68 9.51 -1.01 -5.30
C HIS A 68 10.30 0.30 -5.23
N GLU A 69 9.97 1.19 -4.28
CA GLU A 69 10.65 2.48 -4.08
C GLU A 69 10.63 3.37 -5.34
N HIS A 70 9.51 3.42 -6.05
CA HIS A 70 9.31 4.34 -7.17
C HIS A 70 8.78 5.70 -6.70
N ARG A 71 8.93 6.71 -7.57
CA ARG A 71 8.34 8.06 -7.39
C ARG A 71 8.68 8.68 -6.02
N GLN A 72 7.69 9.11 -5.24
CA GLN A 72 7.87 9.77 -3.94
C GLN A 72 8.54 8.87 -2.88
N TRP A 73 8.62 7.56 -3.14
CA TRP A 73 9.26 6.56 -2.28
C TRP A 73 10.72 6.31 -2.63
N GLN A 74 11.23 6.80 -3.76
CA GLN A 74 12.64 6.63 -4.13
C GLN A 74 13.58 7.46 -3.25
N LEU A 75 14.87 7.13 -3.24
CA LEU A 75 15.87 7.93 -2.53
C LEU A 75 15.94 9.33 -3.15
N GLY A 76 15.73 10.37 -2.33
CA GLY A 76 15.66 11.76 -2.80
C GLY A 76 14.30 12.19 -3.36
N GLY A 77 13.31 11.29 -3.39
CA GLY A 77 11.95 11.59 -3.84
C GLY A 77 11.82 11.88 -5.33
N PHE A 78 10.64 12.29 -5.76
CA PHE A 78 10.28 12.57 -7.16
C PHE A 78 9.98 14.04 -7.35
N VAL A 79 10.24 14.58 -8.55
CA VAL A 79 9.91 15.97 -8.89
C VAL A 79 8.62 15.98 -9.68
N ASP A 80 7.58 16.60 -9.11
CA ASP A 80 6.33 16.84 -9.80
C ASP A 80 6.08 18.36 -9.86
N ASN A 81 5.82 18.89 -11.06
CA ASN A 81 5.59 20.32 -11.28
C ASN A 81 6.63 21.25 -10.62
N GLY A 82 7.91 20.87 -10.68
CA GLY A 82 9.03 21.62 -10.11
C GLY A 82 9.16 21.53 -8.58
N ARG A 83 8.31 20.76 -7.90
CA ARG A 83 8.38 20.51 -6.46
C ARG A 83 8.89 19.11 -6.19
N ARG A 84 9.86 19.00 -5.29
CA ARG A 84 10.36 17.70 -4.81
C ARG A 84 9.38 17.13 -3.77
N ILE A 85 8.88 15.95 -4.05
CA ILE A 85 7.98 15.18 -3.19
C ILE A 85 8.73 13.96 -2.68
N SER A 86 8.80 13.81 -1.37
CA SER A 86 9.40 12.65 -0.73
C SER A 86 8.57 12.23 0.47
N CYS A 87 8.42 10.92 0.65
CA CYS A 87 7.72 10.35 1.80
C CYS A 87 8.72 9.70 2.77
N PRO A 88 8.69 10.05 4.06
CA PRO A 88 9.58 9.44 5.05
C PRO A 88 9.06 8.05 5.45
N PHE A 89 9.96 7.07 5.52
CA PHE A 89 9.66 5.74 6.05
C PHE A 89 10.97 5.00 6.38
N ASN A 90 10.86 3.91 7.13
CA ASN A 90 12.00 3.06 7.45
C ASN A 90 12.41 2.18 6.25
N ARG A 91 13.39 2.64 5.47
CA ARG A 91 13.91 1.92 4.29
C ARG A 91 14.56 0.58 4.65
N SER A 92 15.32 0.52 5.74
CA SER A 92 15.97 -0.71 6.19
C SER A 92 14.93 -1.80 6.48
N LEU A 93 13.84 -1.43 7.16
CA LEU A 93 12.74 -2.35 7.42
C LEU A 93 12.07 -2.81 6.11
N LEU A 94 11.81 -1.91 5.17
CA LEU A 94 11.26 -2.28 3.86
C LEU A 94 12.16 -3.30 3.15
N HIS A 95 13.48 -3.07 3.13
CA HIS A 95 14.43 -3.95 2.46
C HIS A 95 14.49 -5.34 3.11
N ASP A 96 14.41 -5.42 4.44
CA ASP A 96 14.35 -6.70 5.15
C ASP A 96 13.04 -7.44 4.86
N LEU A 97 11.92 -6.72 4.81
CA LEU A 97 10.62 -7.31 4.47
C LEU A 97 10.57 -7.78 3.00
N ARG A 98 11.18 -7.06 2.06
CA ARG A 98 11.27 -7.52 0.65
C ARG A 98 11.98 -8.86 0.55
N LYS A 99 13.11 -9.01 1.26
CA LYS A 99 13.86 -10.29 1.31
C LYS A 99 12.98 -11.40 1.87
N LYS A 100 12.24 -11.13 2.96
CA LYS A 100 11.31 -12.09 3.57
C LYS A 100 10.22 -12.55 2.61
N HIS A 101 9.64 -11.63 1.85
CA HIS A 101 8.53 -11.88 0.92
C HIS A 101 8.98 -12.27 -0.50
N GLY A 102 10.29 -12.44 -0.74
CA GLY A 102 10.82 -12.86 -2.04
C GLY A 102 10.71 -11.80 -3.16
N ILE A 103 10.53 -10.53 -2.80
CA ILE A 103 10.33 -9.43 -3.75
C ILE A 103 11.70 -8.95 -4.22
N GLN A 104 12.04 -9.22 -5.48
CA GLN A 104 13.29 -8.77 -6.10
C GLN A 104 13.17 -7.31 -6.56
N HIS A 105 14.15 -6.50 -6.21
CA HIS A 105 14.29 -5.18 -6.79
C HIS A 105 14.83 -5.34 -8.22
N LYS A 106 13.94 -5.30 -9.21
CA LYS A 106 14.37 -5.06 -10.59
C LYS A 106 14.63 -3.57 -10.69
N GLN A 107 15.89 -3.17 -10.78
CA GLN A 107 16.22 -1.84 -11.31
C GLN A 107 15.60 -1.77 -12.70
N SER A 108 14.50 -1.03 -12.84
CA SER A 108 13.94 -0.76 -14.14
C SER A 108 14.75 0.38 -14.75
N ASP A 109 15.49 0.09 -15.81
CA ASP A 109 16.08 1.09 -16.69
C ASP A 109 14.95 1.89 -17.35
N TYR A 110 14.53 3.00 -16.74
CA TYR A 110 13.67 4.01 -17.38
C TYR A 110 14.24 5.40 -17.13
#